data_AF-A0A5M5M903-F1
#
_entry.id   AF-A0A5M5M903-F1
#
_cell.length_a   1.000
_cell.length_b   1.000
_cell.length_c   1.000
_cell.angle_alpha   90.00
_cell.angle_beta   90.00
_cell.angle_gamma   90.00
#
_symmetry.space_group_name_H-M   'P 1'
#
loop_
_entity.id
_entity.type
_entity.pdbx_description
1 polymer ?
#
loop_
_entity_poly.entity_id
_entity_poly.type
_entity_poly.pdbx_seq_one_letter_code
_entity_poly.pdbx_strand_id
1 'polypeptide(L)'
;MEPLSQCEYQVAYEVAKGQTPDEIADFLKKSVWTIKAQIRDIHKKLGINNNVELTLYMLCDRAKRNFDLKKIRKHGIEIFFSVWFLILAITPNFQMDMRRLRMRSSARISARAIRPKRDSDLMFAA
;
A
#
# COMPACT_ATOMS: atom_id res chain seq x y z
N MET A 1 -2.29 20.26 -21.70
CA MET A 1 -3.29 19.18 -21.70
C MET A 1 -4.42 19.69 -22.57
N GLU A 2 -4.67 19.07 -23.72
CA GLU A 2 -5.83 19.49 -24.51
C GLU A 2 -7.11 19.11 -23.76
N PRO A 3 -8.10 20.01 -23.69
CA PRO A 3 -9.38 19.67 -23.09
C PRO A 3 -10.07 18.58 -23.91
N LEU A 4 -10.64 17.58 -23.22
CA LEU A 4 -11.43 16.54 -23.89
C LEU A 4 -12.64 17.17 -24.59
N SER A 5 -12.96 16.65 -25.77
CA SER A 5 -14.23 16.98 -26.43
C SER A 5 -15.41 16.45 -25.60
N GLN A 6 -16.59 17.07 -25.72
CA GLN A 6 -17.79 16.65 -24.98
C GLN A 6 -18.11 15.16 -25.18
N CYS A 7 -17.93 14.64 -26.40
CA CYS A 7 -18.12 13.23 -26.71
C CYS A 7 -17.10 12.33 -25.99
N GLU A 8 -15.85 12.76 -25.90
CA GLU A 8 -14.78 12.03 -25.23
C GLU A 8 -14.98 12.03 -23.72
N TYR A 9 -15.48 13.15 -23.18
CA TYR A 9 -15.83 13.26 -21.77
C TYR A 9 -16.98 12.31 -21.39
N GLN A 10 -18.01 12.18 -22.23
CA GLN A 10 -19.09 11.21 -22.00
C GLN A 10 -18.57 9.77 -21.96
N VAL A 11 -17.75 9.38 -22.93
CA VAL A 11 -17.14 8.04 -22.97
C VAL A 11 -16.30 7.80 -21.71
N ALA A 12 -15.42 8.75 -21.36
CA ALA A 12 -14.58 8.61 -20.18
C ALA A 12 -15.37 8.62 -18.87
N TYR A 13 -16.51 9.31 -18.81
CA TYR A 13 -17.41 9.28 -17.66
C TYR A 13 -18.05 7.90 -17.46
N GLU A 14 -18.52 7.26 -18.54
CA GLU A 14 -19.06 5.90 -18.47
C GLU A 14 -17.96 4.87 -18.14
N VAL A 15 -16.75 5.03 -18.68
CA VAL A 15 -15.58 4.21 -18.30
C VAL A 15 -15.25 4.37 -16.81
N ALA A 16 -15.34 5.60 -16.28
CA ALA A 16 -15.07 5.86 -14.87
C ALA A 16 -16.09 5.21 -13.92
N LYS A 17 -17.32 4.91 -14.38
CA LYS A 17 -18.29 4.10 -13.62
C LYS A 17 -17.92 2.61 -13.57
N GLY A 18 -16.95 2.17 -14.36
CA GLY A 18 -16.53 0.77 -14.46
C GLY A 18 -17.30 -0.06 -15.48
N GLN A 19 -18.04 0.58 -16.39
CA GLN A 19 -18.75 -0.13 -17.46
C GLN A 19 -17.78 -0.77 -18.45
N THR A 20 -18.19 -1.89 -19.04
CA THR A 20 -17.41 -2.53 -20.10
C THR A 20 -17.56 -1.77 -21.42
N PRO A 21 -16.59 -1.86 -22.35
CA PRO A 21 -16.70 -1.20 -23.66
C PRO A 21 -17.94 -1.60 -24.47
N ASP A 22 -18.47 -2.80 -24.21
CA ASP A 22 -19.67 -3.33 -24.86
C ASP A 22 -20.94 -2.68 -24.28
N GLU A 23 -21.03 -2.56 -22.95
CA GLU A 23 -22.13 -1.82 -22.30
C GLU A 23 -22.14 -0.34 -22.69
N ILE A 24 -20.96 0.27 -22.80
CA ILE A 24 -20.82 1.67 -23.21
C ILE A 24 -21.26 1.85 -24.66
N ALA A 25 -20.97 0.88 -25.52
CA ALA A 25 -21.39 0.88 -26.92
C ALA A 25 -22.92 0.82 -27.04
N ASP A 26 -23.56 -0.02 -26.24
CA ASP A 26 -25.02 -0.13 -26.17
C ASP A 26 -25.65 1.15 -25.61
N PHE A 27 -25.06 1.74 -24.56
CA PHE A 27 -25.54 2.97 -23.94
C PHE A 27 -25.43 4.19 -24.87
N LEU A 28 -24.28 4.34 -25.53
CA LEU A 28 -24.01 5.46 -26.45
C LEU A 28 -24.54 5.22 -27.87
N LYS A 29 -25.14 4.06 -28.16
CA LYS A 29 -25.59 3.62 -29.48
C LYS A 29 -24.49 3.76 -30.56
N LYS A 30 -23.27 3.37 -30.21
CA LYS A 30 -22.09 3.40 -31.09
C LYS A 30 -21.54 1.99 -31.25
N SER A 31 -20.72 1.76 -32.28
CA SER A 31 -20.05 0.47 -32.41
C SER A 31 -19.00 0.28 -31.31
N VAL A 32 -18.82 -0.96 -30.86
CA VAL A 32 -17.77 -1.34 -29.89
C VAL A 32 -16.38 -0.91 -30.37
N TRP A 33 -16.12 -1.02 -31.68
CA TRP A 33 -14.85 -0.60 -32.27
C TRP A 33 -14.61 0.91 -32.09
N THR A 34 -15.64 1.72 -32.32
CA THR A 34 -15.57 3.17 -32.12
C THR A 34 -15.28 3.52 -30.66
N ILE A 35 -15.95 2.87 -29.71
CA ILE A 35 -15.70 3.10 -28.27
C ILE A 35 -14.26 2.73 -27.90
N LYS A 36 -13.77 1.57 -28.34
CA LYS A 36 -12.38 1.15 -28.09
C LYS A 36 -11.36 2.12 -28.67
N ALA A 37 -11.61 2.65 -29.87
CA ALA A 37 -10.77 3.68 -30.48
C ALA A 37 -10.79 4.99 -29.67
N GLN A 38 -11.99 5.45 -29.27
CA GLN A 38 -12.14 6.66 -28.46
C GLN A 38 -11.44 6.55 -27.11
N ILE A 39 -11.53 5.41 -26.42
CA ILE A 39 -10.80 5.16 -25.17
C ILE A 39 -9.29 5.28 -25.38
N ARG A 40 -8.77 4.72 -26.47
CA ARG A 40 -7.33 4.82 -26.81
C ARG A 40 -6.91 6.27 -27.06
N ASP A 41 -7.71 7.03 -27.78
CA ASP A 41 -7.42 8.44 -28.07
C ASP A 41 -7.49 9.30 -26.80
N ILE A 42 -8.45 9.03 -25.91
CA ILE A 42 -8.56 9.65 -24.58
C ILE A 42 -7.30 9.37 -23.75
N HIS A 43 -6.85 8.12 -23.71
CA HIS A 43 -5.63 7.72 -23.01
C HIS A 43 -4.41 8.46 -23.55
N LYS A 44 -4.28 8.56 -24.88
CA LYS A 44 -3.19 9.28 -25.54
C LYS A 44 -3.21 10.78 -25.25
N LYS A 45 -4.39 11.41 -25.27
CA LYS A 45 -4.57 12.84 -24.95
C LYS A 45 -4.24 13.16 -23.49
N LEU A 46 -4.63 12.26 -22.58
CA LEU A 46 -4.39 12.42 -21.15
C LEU A 46 -2.97 12.00 -20.73
N GLY A 47 -2.24 11.27 -21.58
CA GLY A 47 -0.94 10.68 -21.23
C GLY A 47 -1.05 9.60 -20.15
N ILE A 48 -2.21 8.91 -20.10
CA ILE A 48 -2.59 7.91 -19.13
C ILE A 48 -2.61 6.55 -19.82
N ASN A 49 -2.03 5.52 -19.20
CA ASN A 49 -2.00 4.17 -19.79
C ASN A 49 -3.09 3.25 -19.25
N ASN A 50 -3.60 3.51 -18.05
CA ASN A 50 -4.50 2.57 -17.36
C ASN A 50 -5.90 3.15 -17.17
N ASN A 51 -6.93 2.30 -17.29
CA ASN A 51 -8.32 2.69 -17.06
C ASN A 51 -8.51 3.18 -15.61
N VAL A 52 -7.76 2.62 -14.66
CA VAL A 52 -7.79 3.05 -13.24
C VAL A 52 -7.30 4.48 -13.07
N GLU A 53 -6.24 4.87 -13.79
CA GLU A 53 -5.72 6.23 -13.78
C GLU A 53 -6.74 7.21 -14.42
N LEU A 54 -7.46 6.77 -15.46
CA LEU A 54 -8.55 7.54 -16.07
C LEU A 54 -9.73 7.76 -15.10
N THR A 55 -10.13 6.72 -14.36
CA THR A 55 -11.17 6.85 -13.33
C THR A 55 -10.76 7.83 -12.23
N LEU A 56 -9.52 7.73 -11.76
CA LEU A 56 -8.98 8.66 -10.76
C LEU A 56 -8.95 10.10 -11.30
N TYR A 57 -8.56 10.27 -12.55
CA TYR A 57 -8.59 11.57 -13.24
C TYR A 57 -10.00 12.18 -13.24
N MET A 58 -11.02 11.41 -13.63
CA MET A 58 -12.41 11.87 -13.65
C MET A 58 -12.97 12.17 -12.25
N LEU A 59 -12.58 11.40 -11.25
CA LEU A 59 -12.94 11.66 -9.86
C LEU A 59 -12.32 12.97 -9.35
N CYS A 60 -11.06 13.23 -9.70
CA CYS A 60 -10.35 14.46 -9.36
C CYS A 60 -10.93 15.69 -10.07
N ASP A 61 -11.30 15.56 -11.35
CA ASP A 61 -11.93 16.63 -12.12
C ASP A 61 -13.27 17.05 -11.48
N ARG A 62 -14.09 16.07 -11.06
CA ARG A 62 -15.31 16.32 -10.26
C ARG A 62 -15.03 17.03 -8.93
N ALA A 63 -13.91 16.73 -8.29
CA ALA A 63 -13.53 17.34 -7.01
C ALA A 63 -13.03 18.80 -7.14
N LYS A 64 -12.95 19.37 -8.37
CA LYS A 64 -12.47 20.74 -8.65
C LYS A 64 -11.15 21.10 -7.97
N ARG A 65 -10.31 20.11 -7.70
CA ARG A 65 -8.98 20.29 -7.11
C ARG A 65 -7.96 19.95 -8.18
N ASN A 66 -7.06 20.88 -8.47
CA ASN A 66 -5.94 20.69 -9.40
C ASN A 66 -4.94 19.69 -8.82
N PHE A 67 -5.30 18.40 -8.85
CA PHE A 67 -4.42 17.33 -8.42
C PHE A 67 -3.58 16.86 -9.60
N ASP A 68 -2.27 17.06 -9.45
CA ASP A 68 -1.29 16.59 -10.41
C ASP A 68 -1.14 15.07 -10.23
N LEU A 69 -1.75 14.28 -11.13
CA LEU A 69 -1.67 12.81 -11.10
C LEU A 69 -0.23 12.32 -11.02
N LYS A 70 0.73 13.07 -11.60
CA LYS A 70 2.16 12.76 -11.50
C LYS A 70 2.67 12.80 -10.06
N LYS A 71 2.19 13.75 -9.25
CA LYS A 71 2.54 13.87 -7.83
C LYS A 71 1.93 12.74 -7.00
N ILE A 72 0.66 12.39 -7.25
CA ILE A 72 -0.01 11.26 -6.58
C ILE A 72 0.71 9.95 -6.91
N ARG A 73 1.07 9.72 -8.18
CA ARG A 73 1.81 8.52 -8.56
C ARG A 73 3.19 8.45 -7.91
N LYS A 74 3.88 9.58 -7.76
CA LYS A 74 5.22 9.65 -7.15
C LYS A 74 5.19 9.50 -5.63
N HIS A 75 4.21 10.12 -4.95
CA HIS A 75 4.16 10.20 -3.48
C HIS A 75 3.05 9.33 -2.88
N GLY A 76 2.28 8.59 -3.68
CA GLY A 76 1.19 7.74 -3.18
C GLY A 76 1.70 6.67 -2.23
N ILE A 77 2.85 6.06 -2.55
CA ILE A 77 3.50 5.08 -1.67
C ILE A 77 3.99 5.72 -0.37
N GLU A 78 4.50 6.94 -0.43
CA GLU A 78 5.00 7.68 0.73
C GLU A 78 3.86 8.06 1.67
N ILE A 79 2.73 8.54 1.13
CA ILE A 79 1.51 8.81 1.89
C ILE A 79 0.99 7.52 2.53
N PHE A 80 0.99 6.41 1.80
CA PHE A 80 0.56 5.11 2.33
C PHE A 80 1.41 4.68 3.53
N PHE A 81 2.75 4.76 3.40
CA PHE A 81 3.65 4.46 4.51
C PHE A 81 3.47 5.42 5.68
N SER A 82 3.24 6.71 5.45
CA SER A 82 3.04 7.68 6.53
C SER A 82 1.82 7.33 7.39
N VAL A 83 0.71 6.94 6.75
CA VAL A 83 -0.52 6.52 7.45
C VAL A 83 -0.32 5.17 8.13
N TRP A 84 0.33 4.23 7.46
CA TRP A 84 0.65 2.92 8.03
C TRP A 84 1.53 3.03 9.29
N PHE A 85 2.58 3.86 9.24
CA PHE A 85 3.44 4.15 10.39
C PHE A 85 2.69 4.86 11.50
N LEU A 86 1.76 5.77 11.18
CA LEU A 86 0.90 6.40 12.17
C LEU A 86 0.03 5.37 12.91
N ILE A 87 -0.56 4.41 12.19
CA ILE A 87 -1.37 3.33 12.77
C ILE A 87 -0.50 2.42 13.67
N LEU A 88 0.71 2.08 13.23
CA LEU A 88 1.68 1.34 14.04
C LEU A 88 2.10 2.09 15.31
N ALA A 89 2.23 3.42 15.23
CA ALA A 89 2.54 4.25 16.39
C ALA A 89 1.37 4.35 17.38
N ILE A 90 0.13 4.35 16.90
CA ILE A 90 -1.08 4.42 17.72
C ILE A 90 -1.45 3.06 18.33
N THR A 91 -1.02 1.95 17.71
CA THR A 91 -1.32 0.57 18.18
C THR A 91 -0.13 -0.01 18.97
N PRO A 92 -0.02 0.20 20.29
CA PRO A 92 1.12 -0.26 21.08
C PRO A 92 1.26 -1.80 21.16
N ASN A 93 0.23 -2.56 20.79
CA ASN A 93 0.21 -4.01 20.96
C ASN A 93 1.25 -4.75 20.08
N PHE A 94 1.68 -4.20 18.94
CA PHE A 94 2.72 -4.81 18.10
C PHE A 94 4.16 -4.57 18.61
N GLN A 95 4.42 -3.52 19.39
CA GLN A 95 5.77 -3.22 19.89
C GLN A 95 6.12 -3.93 21.21
N MET A 96 5.12 -4.35 21.99
CA MET A 96 5.35 -4.95 23.32
C MET A 96 5.95 -6.36 23.26
N ASP A 97 5.70 -7.13 22.18
CA ASP A 97 6.23 -8.49 22.05
C ASP A 97 7.73 -8.51 21.73
N MET A 98 8.23 -7.57 20.92
CA MET A 98 9.65 -7.49 20.62
C MET A 98 10.50 -7.01 21.81
N ARG A 99 9.92 -6.22 22.74
CA ARG A 99 10.60 -5.84 24.00
C ARG A 99 10.71 -7.01 24.99
N ARG A 100 9.79 -7.98 24.98
CA ARG A 100 9.86 -9.16 25.85
C ARG A 100 10.99 -10.13 25.45
N LEU A 101 11.30 -10.24 24.17
CA LEU A 101 12.36 -11.12 23.67
C LEU A 101 13.77 -10.62 24.00
N ARG A 102 13.98 -9.30 24.08
CA ARG A 102 15.31 -8.71 24.36
C ARG A 102 15.68 -8.67 25.85
N MET A 103 14.71 -8.81 26.75
CA MET A 103 14.94 -8.80 28.21
C MET A 103 15.19 -10.20 28.81
N ARG A 104 15.14 -11.28 28.03
CA ARG A 104 15.27 -12.66 28.54
C ARG A 104 16.63 -13.32 28.29
N SER A 105 17.62 -12.61 27.73
CA SER A 105 18.97 -13.15 27.48
C SER A 105 20.02 -12.81 28.53
N SER A 106 19.64 -12.19 29.66
CA SER A 106 20.55 -11.98 30.80
C SER A 106 19.98 -12.61 32.07
N ALA A 107 19.83 -13.93 32.07
CA ALA A 107 19.47 -14.69 33.26
C ALA A 107 20.49 -15.82 33.50
N ARG A 108 21.48 -15.49 34.34
CA ARG A 108 22.28 -16.40 35.17
C ARG A 108 23.27 -17.33 34.43
N ILE A 109 24.39 -16.74 34.02
CA ILE A 109 25.67 -17.46 34.16
C ILE A 109 26.05 -17.37 35.65
N SER A 110 25.56 -18.31 36.45
CA SER A 110 26.24 -18.69 37.70
C SER A 110 26.33 -20.21 37.70
N ALA A 111 27.35 -20.73 37.03
CA ALA A 111 27.79 -22.09 37.21
C ALA A 111 28.10 -22.30 38.69
N ARG A 112 27.14 -22.83 39.43
CA ARG A 112 27.33 -23.20 40.84
C ARG A 112 28.23 -24.43 40.80
N ALA A 113 29.50 -24.21 41.11
CA ALA A 113 30.54 -25.23 41.17
C ALA A 113 30.04 -26.46 41.93
N ILE A 114 30.07 -27.61 41.26
CA ILE A 114 29.83 -28.93 41.84
C ILE A 114 30.95 -29.15 42.87
N ARG A 115 30.60 -29.18 44.16
CA ARG A 115 31.48 -29.74 45.20
C ARG A 115 31.35 -31.26 45.17
N PRO A 116 32.40 -32.05 44.87
CA PRO A 116 32.41 -33.45 45.23
C PRO A 116 32.76 -33.55 46.72
N LYS A 117 31.84 -34.11 47.49
CA LYS A 117 32.08 -34.59 48.85
C LYS A 117 33.10 -35.73 48.76
N ARG A 118 34.29 -35.57 49.34
CA ARG A 118 35.25 -36.66 49.54
C ARG A 118 35.37 -36.89 51.04
N ASP A 119 34.74 -37.97 51.50
CA ASP A 119 35.06 -38.59 52.78
C ASP A 119 36.51 -39.09 52.71
N SER A 120 37.30 -38.69 53.70
CA SER A 120 38.48 -39.44 54.13
C SER A 120 38.84 -38.99 55.53
N ASP A 121 38.36 -39.78 56.49
CA ASP A 121 38.95 -39.93 57.81
C ASP A 121 40.46 -40.20 57.72
N LEU A 122 41.13 -40.02 58.86
CA LEU A 122 42.49 -40.47 59.18
C LEU A 122 43.64 -39.64 58.60
N MET A 123 44.17 -38.71 59.40
CA MET A 123 45.48 -38.87 60.07
C MET A 123 46.19 -37.52 60.38
N PHE A 124 46.56 -37.36 61.66
CA PHE A 124 47.68 -36.60 62.23
C PHE A 124 47.59 -35.07 62.53
N ALA A 125 48.23 -34.76 63.67
CA ALA A 125 48.63 -33.49 64.27
C ALA A 125 47.55 -32.74 65.09
N ALA A 126 47.69 -32.47 66.38
CA ALA A 126 48.76 -32.69 67.36
C ALA A 126 48.16 -32.54 68.76
#